data_AF-I2FKX4-F1
#
_entry.id   AF-I2FKX4-F1
#
_cell.length_a   1.000
_cell.length_b   1.000
_cell.length_c   1.000
_cell.angle_alpha   90.00
_cell.angle_beta   90.00
_cell.angle_gamma   90.00
#
_symmetry.space_group_name_H-M   'P 1'
#
loop_
_entity.id
_entity.type
_entity.pdbx_description
1 polymer ?
#
loop_
_entity_poly.entity_id
_entity_poly.type
_entity_poly.pdbx_seq_one_letter_code
_entity_poly.pdbx_strand_id
1 'polypeptide(L)'
;ANYLDTKDHILKVAGHRDLLEGDPYLRQRLKLRDSYITTLNACQAYTLKRIRDPNYHVKLRPHISKEFMEKPASELVNLNPSSEYAPGLEDTLILTMKGIA
;
A
#
# COMPACT_ATOMS: atom_id res chain seq x y z
N ALA A 1 -15.67 -2.38 16.11
CA ALA A 1 -16.14 -3.15 17.28
C ALA A 1 -15.70 -4.60 17.12
N ASN A 2 -16.36 -5.39 16.26
CA ASN A 2 -16.10 -6.83 16.09
C ASN A 2 -14.61 -7.24 16.01
N TYR A 3 -13.79 -6.54 15.22
CA TYR A 3 -12.35 -6.83 15.14
C TYR A 3 -11.62 -6.73 16.50
N LEU A 4 -11.85 -5.64 17.25
CA LEU A 4 -11.20 -5.42 18.54
C LEU A 4 -11.70 -6.42 19.58
N ASP A 5 -13.02 -6.64 19.62
CA ASP A 5 -13.64 -7.60 20.54
C ASP A 5 -13.06 -9.00 20.30
N THR A 6 -13.00 -9.44 19.05
CA THR A 6 -12.45 -10.75 18.67
C THR A 6 -10.99 -10.89 19.08
N LYS A 7 -10.17 -9.87 18.79
CA LYS A 7 -8.75 -9.85 19.17
C LYS A 7 -8.59 -10.02 20.68
N ASP A 8 -9.37 -9.29 21.48
CA ASP A 8 -9.26 -9.33 22.94
C ASP A 8 -9.72 -10.67 23.52
N HIS A 9 -10.77 -11.29 22.96
CA HIS A 9 -11.19 -12.64 23.37
C HIS A 9 -10.11 -13.68 23.04
N ILE A 10 -9.48 -13.60 21.87
CA ILE A 10 -8.38 -14.50 21.48
C ILE A 10 -7.20 -14.38 22.45
N LEU A 11 -6.81 -13.15 22.82
CA LEU A 11 -5.73 -12.92 23.78
C LEU A 11 -6.03 -13.53 25.16
N LYS A 12 -7.26 -13.35 25.66
CA LYS A 12 -7.71 -13.95 26.93
C LYS A 12 -7.65 -15.47 26.91
N VAL A 13 -8.16 -16.11 25.86
CA VAL A 13 -8.15 -17.58 25.73
C VAL A 13 -6.73 -18.12 25.58
N ALA A 14 -5.85 -17.42 24.86
CA ALA A 14 -4.44 -17.80 24.72
C ALA A 14 -3.59 -17.51 25.97
N GLY A 15 -4.11 -16.78 26.97
CA GLY A 15 -3.34 -16.35 28.13
C GLY A 15 -2.24 -15.34 27.80
N HIS A 16 -2.35 -14.63 26.68
CA HIS A 16 -1.38 -13.64 26.24
C HIS A 16 -1.86 -12.22 26.56
N ARG A 17 -0.92 -11.35 26.93
CA ARG A 17 -1.14 -9.89 27.09
C ARG A 17 -1.09 -9.17 25.75
N ASP A 18 -0.26 -9.66 24.84
CA ASP A 18 -0.04 -9.07 23.52
C ASP A 18 -0.05 -10.10 22.40
N LEU A 19 -0.32 -9.63 21.18
CA LEU A 19 -0.23 -10.47 19.98
C LEU A 19 1.19 -11.02 19.82
N LEU A 20 1.27 -12.33 19.54
CA LEU A 20 2.53 -13.07 19.35
C LEU A 20 3.47 -13.01 20.57
N GLU A 21 2.95 -12.94 21.79
CA GLU A 21 3.77 -13.01 23.02
C GLU A 21 4.60 -14.30 23.10
N GLY A 22 4.02 -15.44 22.69
CA GLY A 22 4.71 -16.73 22.61
C GLY A 22 5.67 -16.91 21.42
N ASP A 23 5.74 -15.96 20.48
CA ASP A 23 6.65 -16.02 19.32
C ASP A 23 7.27 -14.64 19.01
N PRO A 24 8.31 -14.25 19.77
CA PRO A 24 8.94 -12.95 19.61
C PRO A 24 9.67 -12.81 18.27
N TYR A 25 10.14 -13.90 17.67
CA TYR A 25 10.87 -13.88 16.39
C TYR A 25 9.92 -13.54 15.23
N LEU A 26 8.75 -14.17 15.18
CA LEU A 26 7.73 -13.82 14.21
C LEU A 26 7.26 -12.38 14.41
N ARG A 27 7.02 -11.96 15.66
CA ARG A 27 6.62 -10.58 15.98
C ARG A 27 7.62 -9.55 15.47
N GLN A 28 8.92 -9.78 15.66
CA GLN A 28 9.98 -8.88 15.19
C GLN A 28 10.00 -8.79 13.66
N ARG A 29 9.94 -9.94 12.97
CA ARG A 29 9.98 -9.99 11.49
C ARG A 29 8.81 -9.25 10.85
N LEU A 30 7.61 -9.36 11.42
CA LEU A 30 6.45 -8.61 10.96
C LEU A 30 6.62 -7.11 11.21
N LYS A 31 7.06 -6.73 12.41
CA LYS A 31 7.24 -5.32 12.78
C LYS A 31 8.24 -4.58 11.89
N LEU A 32 9.27 -5.26 11.39
CA LEU A 32 10.24 -4.68 10.44
C LEU A 32 9.63 -4.42 9.05
N ARG A 33 8.54 -5.11 8.68
CA ARG A 33 7.86 -4.93 7.39
C ARG A 33 6.78 -3.85 7.46
N ASP A 34 6.25 -3.57 8.65
CA ASP A 34 5.11 -2.66 8.84
C ASP A 34 5.32 -1.27 8.24
N SER A 35 6.53 -0.70 8.32
CA SER A 35 6.82 0.64 7.77
C SER A 35 6.63 0.71 6.25
N TYR A 36 7.10 -0.31 5.54
CA TYR A 36 6.98 -0.40 4.08
C TYR A 36 5.55 -0.73 3.67
N ILE A 37 4.93 -1.74 4.32
CA ILE A 37 3.56 -2.15 4.03
C ILE A 37 2.57 -1.01 4.30
N THR A 38 2.74 -0.28 5.42
CA THR A 38 1.88 0.86 5.77
C THR A 38 1.99 1.97 4.73
N THR A 39 3.19 2.26 4.25
CA THR A 39 3.41 3.26 3.19
C THR A 39 2.72 2.84 1.89
N LEU A 40 2.82 1.56 1.51
CA LEU A 40 2.14 1.02 0.33
C LEU A 40 0.62 1.01 0.50
N ASN A 41 0.08 0.69 1.68
CA ASN A 41 -1.35 0.75 1.97
C ASN A 41 -1.91 2.16 1.80
N ALA A 42 -1.20 3.17 2.30
CA ALA A 42 -1.58 4.57 2.10
C ALA A 42 -1.53 4.93 0.61
N CYS A 43 -0.44 4.60 -0.08
CA CYS A 43 -0.29 4.82 -1.52
C CYS A 43 -1.43 4.16 -2.32
N GLN A 44 -1.77 2.91 -1.99
CA GLN A 44 -2.84 2.14 -2.62
C GLN A 44 -4.20 2.81 -2.41
N ALA A 45 -4.52 3.22 -1.18
CA ALA A 45 -5.80 3.88 -0.87
C ALA A 45 -5.98 5.20 -1.64
N TYR A 46 -4.94 6.04 -1.70
CA TYR A 46 -4.98 7.29 -2.45
C TYR A 46 -5.02 7.06 -3.97
N THR A 47 -4.31 6.05 -4.47
CA THR A 47 -4.35 5.66 -5.89
C THR A 47 -5.74 5.19 -6.29
N LEU A 48 -6.37 4.32 -5.49
CA LEU A 48 -7.74 3.88 -5.69
C LEU A 48 -8.74 5.04 -5.64
N LYS A 49 -8.54 6.01 -4.74
CA LYS A 49 -9.39 7.21 -4.69
C LYS A 49 -9.29 8.03 -5.98
N ARG A 50 -8.08 8.24 -6.51
CA ARG A 50 -7.86 8.93 -7.80
C ARG A 50 -8.48 8.19 -8.98
N ILE A 51 -8.50 6.87 -8.94
CA ILE A 51 -9.08 6.03 -9.99
C ILE A 51 -10.62 6.08 -9.96
N ARG A 52 -11.22 6.02 -8.75
CA ARG A 52 -12.67 5.80 -8.58
C ARG A 52 -13.48 7.08 -8.39
N ASP A 53 -12.89 8.13 -7.84
CA ASP A 53 -13.58 9.41 -7.57
C ASP A 53 -13.14 10.47 -8.58
N PRO A 54 -13.94 10.76 -9.62
CA PRO A 54 -13.61 11.76 -10.63
C PRO A 54 -13.54 13.18 -10.06
N ASN A 55 -14.12 13.43 -8.88
CA ASN A 55 -14.08 14.74 -8.22
C ASN A 55 -12.83 14.91 -7.36
N TYR A 56 -12.02 13.86 -7.19
CA TYR A 56 -10.80 13.90 -6.39
C TYR A 56 -9.62 14.50 -7.17
N HIS A 57 -9.54 15.83 -7.17
CA HIS A 57 -8.48 16.57 -7.83
C HIS A 57 -7.22 16.64 -6.96
N VAL A 58 -6.10 16.17 -7.50
CA VAL A 58 -4.80 16.18 -6.80
C VAL A 58 -3.92 17.29 -7.37
N LYS A 59 -3.38 18.14 -6.50
CA LYS A 59 -2.34 19.11 -6.88
C LYS A 59 -1.02 18.36 -7.05
N LEU A 60 -0.60 18.19 -8.31
CA LEU A 60 0.69 17.57 -8.62
C LEU A 60 1.84 18.53 -8.30
N ARG A 61 2.85 18.01 -7.64
CA ARG A 61 4.11 18.72 -7.38
C ARG A 61 5.04 18.64 -8.60
N PRO A 62 6.03 19.54 -8.71
CA PRO A 62 7.10 19.38 -9.70
C PRO A 62 7.80 18.02 -9.56
N HIS A 63 8.29 17.50 -10.67
CA HIS A 63 9.00 16.23 -10.72
C HIS A 63 10.20 16.24 -9.75
N ILE A 64 10.34 15.19 -8.93
CA ILE A 64 11.38 15.13 -7.88
C ILE A 64 12.61 14.34 -8.31
N SER A 65 12.46 13.29 -9.13
CA SER A 65 13.63 12.52 -9.54
C SER A 65 14.55 13.40 -10.39
N LYS A 66 15.84 13.41 -10.04
CA LYS A 66 16.90 14.17 -10.72
C LYS A 66 17.40 13.46 -11.96
N GLU A 67 17.02 12.20 -12.14
CA GLU A 67 17.31 11.45 -13.35
C GLU A 67 16.39 11.96 -14.47
N PHE A 68 17.00 12.51 -15.52
CA PHE A 68 16.28 12.91 -16.71
C PHE A 68 15.79 11.65 -17.43
N MET A 69 14.49 11.39 -17.28
CA MET A 69 13.79 10.43 -18.12
C MET A 69 13.37 11.17 -19.39
N GLU A 70 14.04 10.89 -20.51
CA GLU A 70 13.71 11.48 -21.82
C GLU A 70 12.35 11.03 -22.35
N LYS A 71 11.79 9.94 -21.79
CA LYS A 71 10.52 9.34 -22.25
C LYS A 71 9.30 9.93 -21.54
N PRO A 72 8.21 10.24 -22.28
CA PRO A 72 6.95 10.68 -21.69
C PRO A 72 6.34 9.60 -20.79
N ALA A 73 5.56 10.01 -19.79
CA ALA A 73 4.98 9.10 -18.79
C ALA A 73 4.10 7.98 -19.38
N SER A 74 3.51 8.20 -20.56
CA SER A 74 2.75 7.19 -21.31
C SER A 74 3.62 6.03 -21.82
N GLU A 75 4.91 6.28 -22.09
CA GLU A 75 5.87 5.26 -22.52
C GLU A 75 6.50 4.50 -21.35
N LEU A 76 6.21 4.91 -20.11
CA LEU A 76 6.67 4.26 -18.88
C LEU A 76 5.63 3.29 -18.31
N VAL A 77 4.44 3.21 -18.93
CA VAL A 77 3.41 2.24 -18.59
C VAL A 77 3.82 0.87 -19.13
N ASN A 78 4.40 0.05 -18.27
CA ASN A 78 5.05 -1.20 -18.65
C ASN A 78 4.21 -2.42 -18.31
N LEU A 79 3.28 -2.31 -17.36
CA LEU A 79 2.50 -3.45 -16.87
C LEU A 79 1.20 -3.64 -17.65
N ASN A 80 0.52 -2.56 -18.05
CA ASN A 80 -0.64 -2.62 -18.96
C ASN A 80 -0.65 -1.45 -19.97
N PRO A 81 -0.06 -1.63 -21.17
CA PRO A 81 0.00 -0.59 -22.20
C PRO A 81 -1.36 -0.15 -22.75
N SER A 82 -2.40 -0.98 -22.59
CA SER A 82 -3.77 -0.70 -23.02
C SER A 82 -4.67 -0.13 -21.91
N SER A 83 -4.08 0.37 -20.83
CA SER A 83 -4.83 0.92 -19.69
C SER A 83 -5.74 2.07 -20.10
N GLU A 84 -6.99 2.03 -19.64
CA GLU A 84 -7.96 3.13 -19.78
C GLU A 84 -7.77 4.22 -18.72
N TYR A 85 -6.92 3.98 -17.71
CA TYR A 85 -6.64 4.92 -16.64
C TYR A 85 -5.53 5.90 -17.01
N ALA A 86 -5.46 7.03 -16.30
CA ALA A 86 -4.39 8.00 -16.52
C ALA A 86 -3.00 7.31 -16.37
N PRO A 87 -2.02 7.63 -17.24
CA PRO A 87 -0.74 6.94 -17.28
C PRO A 87 -0.08 6.78 -15.90
N GLY A 88 0.31 5.55 -15.58
CA GLY A 88 1.00 5.18 -14.34
C GLY A 88 0.09 4.90 -13.14
N LEU A 89 -1.22 5.18 -13.17
CA LEU A 89 -2.13 4.87 -12.06
C LEU A 89 -2.30 3.36 -11.86
N GLU A 90 -2.56 2.63 -12.94
CA GLU A 90 -2.73 1.17 -12.88
C GLU A 90 -1.43 0.47 -12.48
N ASP A 91 -0.31 0.84 -13.10
CA ASP A 91 1.01 0.32 -12.76
C ASP A 91 1.37 0.57 -11.28
N THR A 92 1.08 1.77 -10.77
CA THR A 92 1.28 2.10 -9.34
C THR A 92 0.41 1.20 -8.44
N LEU A 93 -0.85 0.99 -8.81
CA LEU A 93 -1.74 0.10 -8.06
C LEU A 93 -1.22 -1.34 -8.05
N ILE A 94 -0.79 -1.86 -9.20
CA ILE A 94 -0.20 -3.20 -9.31
C ILE A 94 1.05 -3.33 -8.44
N LEU A 95 1.94 -2.32 -8.45
CA LEU A 95 3.13 -2.31 -7.59
C LEU A 95 2.76 -2.34 -6.10
N THR A 96 1.74 -1.57 -5.68
CA THR A 96 1.27 -1.61 -4.29
C THR A 96 0.69 -2.97 -3.92
N MET A 97 -0.11 -3.58 -4.79
CA MET A 97 -0.67 -4.92 -4.56
C MET A 97 0.43 -5.98 -4.41
N LYS A 98 1.44 -5.96 -5.31
CA LYS A 98 2.58 -6.89 -5.26
C LYS A 98 3.48 -6.67 -4.05
N GLY A 99 3.63 -5.43 -3.58
CA GLY A 99 4.48 -5.13 -2.43
C GLY A 99 3.81 -5.37 -1.07
N ILE A 100 2.47 -5.42 -1.02
CA ILE A 100 1.70 -5.75 0.19
C ILE A 100 1.52 -7.27 0.34
N ALA A 101 1.35 -8.00 -0.76
CA ALA A 101 1.18 -9.45 -0.80
C ALA A 101 2.44 -10.20 -0.32
#